data_AF-A0A3P8J8L3-F1
#
_entry.id   AF-A0A3P8J8L3-F1
#
_cell.length_a   1.000
_cell.length_b   1.000
_cell.length_c   1.000
_cell.angle_alpha   90.00
_cell.angle_beta   90.00
_cell.angle_gamma   90.00
#
_symmetry.space_group_name_H-M   'P 1'
#
loop_
_entity.id
_entity.type
_entity.pdbx_description
1 polymer ?
#
loop_
_entity_poly.entity_id
_entity_poly.type
_entity_poly.pdbx_seq_one_letter_code
_entity_poly.pdbx_strand_id
1 'polypeptide(L)'
;MKVNVVNLEKAVAVYHNPQYQNESVFYLFTNPQDVLTMVQQGVKIATLNIGGMAWRPGKKQLTKAVSLDQTDIDAFRQLDQLGVILDLRVVASDPSINILDKLAQQSVTE
;
A
#
# COMPACT_ATOMS: atom_id res chain seq x y z
N MET A 1 -13.91 -13.88 12.01
CA MET A 1 -13.46 -13.10 10.84
C MET A 1 -13.56 -14.01 9.62
N LYS A 2 -14.18 -13.56 8.52
CA LYS A 2 -14.15 -14.31 7.25
C LYS A 2 -12.88 -13.90 6.48
N VAL A 3 -12.31 -14.83 5.72
CA VAL A 3 -11.12 -14.59 4.92
C VAL A 3 -11.38 -15.06 3.50
N ASN A 4 -11.03 -14.22 2.54
CA ASN A 4 -11.17 -14.49 1.11
C ASN A 4 -9.85 -14.13 0.42
N VAL A 5 -9.43 -14.99 -0.51
CA VAL A 5 -8.30 -14.71 -1.40
C VAL A 5 -8.88 -14.51 -2.79
N VAL A 6 -8.56 -13.37 -3.40
CA VAL A 6 -9.09 -12.97 -4.71
C VAL A 6 -7.97 -12.35 -5.54
N ASN A 7 -8.09 -12.43 -6.87
CA ASN A 7 -7.25 -11.64 -7.76
C ASN A 7 -7.77 -10.20 -7.84
N LEU A 8 -7.01 -9.32 -8.51
CA LEU A 8 -7.36 -7.90 -8.66
C LEU A 8 -8.71 -7.68 -9.33
N GLU A 9 -8.97 -8.37 -10.44
CA GLU A 9 -10.23 -8.27 -11.18
C GLU A 9 -11.44 -8.56 -10.29
N LYS A 10 -11.38 -9.66 -9.53
CA LYS A 10 -12.45 -10.04 -8.61
C LYS A 10 -12.55 -9.08 -7.42
N ALA A 11 -11.42 -8.55 -6.91
CA ALA A 11 -11.44 -7.57 -5.83
C ALA A 11 -12.20 -6.30 -6.25
N VAL A 12 -11.94 -5.79 -7.45
CA VAL A 12 -12.63 -4.62 -8.03
C VAL A 12 -14.11 -4.94 -8.30
N ALA A 13 -14.41 -6.10 -8.88
CA ALA A 13 -15.80 -6.49 -9.15
C ALA A 13 -16.64 -6.62 -7.87
N VAL A 14 -16.07 -7.21 -6.81
CA VAL A 14 -16.75 -7.35 -5.50
C VAL A 14 -16.93 -5.99 -4.83
N TYR A 15 -15.94 -5.09 -4.91
CA TYR A 15 -16.06 -3.73 -4.37
C TYR A 15 -17.26 -2.97 -4.96
N HIS A 16 -17.52 -3.13 -6.26
CA HIS A 16 -18.63 -2.46 -6.94
C HIS A 16 -19.97 -3.21 -6.85
N ASN A 17 -20.00 -4.40 -6.23
CA ASN A 17 -21.24 -5.17 -6.11
C ASN A 17 -22.10 -4.61 -4.95
N PRO A 18 -23.32 -4.12 -5.21
CA PRO A 18 -24.20 -3.54 -4.18
C PRO A 18 -24.54 -4.48 -3.02
N GLN A 19 -24.39 -5.79 -3.21
CA GLN A 19 -24.54 -6.79 -2.15
C GLN A 19 -23.62 -6.52 -0.95
N TYR A 20 -22.43 -5.95 -1.18
CA TYR A 20 -21.40 -5.74 -0.17
C TYR A 20 -21.24 -4.27 0.26
N GLN A 21 -22.16 -3.38 -0.14
CA GLN A 21 -22.04 -1.93 0.08
C GLN A 21 -21.85 -1.50 1.55
N ASN A 22 -22.32 -2.32 2.50
CA ASN A 22 -22.24 -2.06 3.94
C ASN A 22 -21.22 -2.96 4.66
N GLU A 23 -20.44 -3.76 3.92
CA GLU A 23 -19.42 -4.62 4.54
C GLU A 23 -18.16 -3.83 4.88
N SER A 24 -17.68 -4.01 6.11
CA SER A 24 -16.36 -3.53 6.51
C SER A 24 -15.31 -4.56 6.11
N VAL A 25 -14.37 -4.15 5.26
CA VAL A 25 -13.32 -5.02 4.71
C VAL A 25 -11.96 -4.55 5.17
N PHE A 26 -11.12 -5.49 5.58
CA PHE A 26 -9.70 -5.27 5.81
C PHE A 26 -8.91 -5.86 4.64
N TYR A 27 -8.33 -4.99 3.81
CA TYR A 27 -7.52 -5.43 2.68
C TYR A 27 -6.09 -5.75 3.10
N LEU A 28 -5.55 -6.81 2.51
CA LEU A 28 -4.14 -7.18 2.61
C LEU A 28 -3.54 -7.22 1.20
N PHE A 29 -2.44 -6.51 1.03
CA PHE A 29 -1.69 -6.43 -0.22
C PHE A 29 -0.25 -6.89 0.01
N THR A 30 0.38 -7.38 -1.06
CA THR A 30 1.79 -7.76 -1.01
C THR A 30 2.71 -6.68 -1.59
N ASN A 31 2.16 -5.74 -2.34
CA ASN A 31 2.88 -4.73 -3.09
C ASN A 31 1.98 -3.50 -3.39
N PRO A 32 2.55 -2.31 -3.63
CA PRO A 32 1.77 -1.10 -3.90
C PRO A 32 1.17 -1.03 -5.32
N GLN A 33 1.69 -1.80 -6.28
CA GLN A 33 1.18 -1.78 -7.68
C GLN A 33 -0.25 -2.32 -7.77
N ASP A 34 -0.55 -3.35 -6.99
CA ASP A 34 -1.90 -3.90 -6.85
C ASP A 34 -2.88 -2.87 -6.27
N VAL A 35 -2.44 -2.11 -5.26
CA VAL A 35 -3.22 -1.02 -4.67
C VAL A 35 -3.49 0.07 -5.70
N LEU A 36 -2.45 0.50 -6.41
CA LEU A 36 -2.55 1.51 -7.47
C LEU A 36 -3.54 1.08 -8.55
N THR A 37 -3.47 -0.17 -8.98
CA THR A 37 -4.39 -0.75 -9.99
C THR A 37 -5.84 -0.71 -9.52
N MET A 38 -6.10 -0.99 -8.23
CA MET A 38 -7.45 -0.90 -7.67
C MET A 38 -7.95 0.55 -7.55
N VAL A 39 -7.09 1.46 -7.09
CA VAL A 39 -7.44 2.90 -6.96
C VAL A 39 -7.76 3.50 -8.33
N GLN A 40 -6.97 3.19 -9.35
CA GLN A 40 -7.22 3.64 -10.73
C GLN A 40 -8.55 3.10 -11.30
N GLN A 41 -9.06 1.98 -10.78
CA GLN A 41 -10.36 1.40 -11.16
C GLN A 41 -11.52 1.88 -10.27
N GLY A 42 -11.32 2.93 -9.48
CA GLY A 42 -12.39 3.56 -8.69
C GLY A 42 -12.56 2.99 -7.28
N VAL A 43 -11.70 2.07 -6.83
CA VAL A 43 -11.70 1.62 -5.43
C VAL A 43 -11.17 2.74 -4.54
N LYS A 44 -12.00 3.24 -3.63
CA LYS A 44 -11.61 4.34 -2.75
C LYS A 44 -10.79 3.84 -1.56
N ILE A 45 -9.51 4.19 -1.55
CA ILE A 45 -8.59 3.96 -0.43
C ILE A 45 -8.08 5.34 0.02
N ALA A 46 -8.52 5.80 1.19
CA ALA A 46 -8.12 7.10 1.72
C ALA A 46 -6.71 7.07 2.34
N THR A 47 -6.40 5.99 3.05
CA THR A 47 -5.09 5.77 3.68
C THR A 47 -4.64 4.35 3.38
N LEU A 48 -3.40 4.20 2.91
CA LEU A 48 -2.71 2.94 2.76
C LEU A 48 -1.70 2.78 3.89
N ASN A 49 -1.90 1.79 4.76
CA ASN A 49 -0.89 1.40 5.73
C ASN A 49 0.19 0.53 5.07
N ILE A 50 1.46 0.83 5.35
CA ILE A 50 2.62 0.04 4.95
C ILE A 50 3.24 -0.58 6.20
N GLY A 51 2.83 -1.81 6.50
CA GLY A 51 3.34 -2.56 7.65
C GLY A 51 4.67 -3.27 7.39
N GLY A 52 4.81 -3.93 6.23
CA GLY A 52 6.02 -4.67 5.90
C GLY A 52 6.11 -5.06 4.43
N MET A 53 7.31 -4.92 3.87
CA MET A 53 7.66 -5.36 2.53
C MET A 53 9.04 -6.01 2.62
N ALA A 54 9.08 -7.33 2.56
CA ALA A 54 10.30 -8.10 2.80
C ALA A 54 11.41 -7.77 1.79
N TRP A 55 12.65 -7.87 2.25
CA TRP A 55 13.81 -7.76 1.38
C TRP A 55 13.88 -8.96 0.41
N ARG A 56 14.29 -8.66 -0.83
CA ARG A 56 14.67 -9.65 -1.86
C ARG A 56 15.76 -9.04 -2.75
N PRO A 57 16.57 -9.84 -3.46
CA PRO A 57 17.55 -9.32 -4.41
C PRO A 57 16.94 -8.28 -5.36
N GLY A 58 17.61 -7.13 -5.50
CA GLY A 58 17.12 -5.99 -6.28
C GLY A 58 16.37 -4.93 -5.48
N LYS A 59 15.96 -5.22 -4.23
CA LYS A 59 15.38 -4.20 -3.33
C LYS A 59 16.43 -3.59 -2.41
N LYS A 60 16.29 -2.28 -2.16
CA LYS A 60 17.04 -1.54 -1.15
C LYS A 60 16.22 -1.43 0.13
N GLN A 61 16.89 -1.54 1.27
CA GLN A 61 16.22 -1.48 2.57
C GLN A 61 15.95 -0.03 2.99
N LEU A 62 14.69 0.29 3.29
CA LEU A 62 14.24 1.60 3.79
C LEU A 62 14.13 1.61 5.32
N THR A 63 13.55 0.56 5.88
CA THR A 63 13.45 0.32 7.33
C THR A 63 13.73 -1.14 7.66
N LYS A 64 13.70 -1.52 8.94
CA LYS A 64 13.81 -2.93 9.34
C LYS A 64 12.73 -3.83 8.70
N ALA A 65 11.54 -3.28 8.46
CA ALA A 65 10.39 -4.04 7.96
C ALA A 65 10.09 -3.81 6.47
N VAL A 66 10.66 -2.77 5.85
CA VAL A 66 10.31 -2.34 4.50
C VAL A 66 11.56 -2.21 3.63
N SER A 67 11.57 -2.95 2.53
CA SER A 67 12.54 -2.86 1.45
C SER A 67 11.81 -2.65 0.13
N LEU A 68 12.33 -1.75 -0.71
CA LEU A 68 11.68 -1.27 -1.92
C LEU A 68 12.63 -1.35 -3.12
N ASP A 69 12.06 -1.58 -4.30
CA ASP A 69 12.72 -1.29 -5.58
C ASP A 69 12.12 -0.01 -6.20
N GLN A 70 12.60 0.37 -7.39
CA GLN A 70 12.13 1.58 -8.07
C GLN A 70 10.64 1.48 -8.45
N THR A 71 10.15 0.30 -8.82
CA THR A 71 8.75 0.14 -9.21
C THR A 71 7.82 0.28 -8.02
N ASP A 72 8.24 -0.10 -6.80
CA ASP A 72 7.49 0.20 -5.58
C ASP A 72 7.43 1.70 -5.31
N ILE A 73 8.57 2.40 -5.42
CA ILE A 73 8.66 3.85 -5.18
C ILE A 73 7.76 4.61 -6.15
N ASP A 74 7.77 4.23 -7.43
CA ASP A 74 6.94 4.87 -8.46
C ASP A 74 5.45 4.63 -8.22
N ALA A 75 5.06 3.46 -7.72
CA ALA A 75 3.69 3.18 -7.34
C ALA A 75 3.24 4.03 -6.14
N PHE A 76 4.08 4.19 -5.11
CA PHE A 76 3.80 5.08 -3.99
C PHE A 76 3.64 6.53 -4.45
N ARG A 77 4.51 7.03 -5.33
CA ARG A 77 4.37 8.39 -5.88
C ARG A 77 3.05 8.60 -6.63
N GLN A 78 2.62 7.61 -7.42
CA GLN A 78 1.34 7.70 -8.13
C GLN A 78 0.14 7.63 -7.16
N LEU A 79 0.21 6.80 -6.12
CA LEU A 79 -0.81 6.75 -5.08
C LEU A 79 -0.93 8.09 -4.33
N ASP A 80 0.19 8.71 -3.99
CA ASP A 80 0.24 10.05 -3.37
C ASP A 80 -0.38 11.13 -4.29
N GLN A 81 -0.06 11.09 -5.59
CA GLN A 81 -0.68 11.97 -6.60
C GLN A 81 -2.19 11.77 -6.72
N LEU A 82 -2.70 10.56 -6.46
CA LEU A 82 -4.13 10.24 -6.41
C LEU A 82 -4.77 10.60 -5.07
N GLY A 83 -4.01 11.20 -4.14
CA GLY A 83 -4.49 11.66 -2.84
C GLY A 83 -4.55 10.58 -1.76
N VAL A 84 -3.91 9.42 -1.98
CA VAL A 84 -3.83 8.35 -0.98
C VAL A 84 -2.78 8.71 0.07
N ILE A 85 -3.17 8.74 1.34
CA ILE A 85 -2.24 8.96 2.45
C ILE A 85 -1.39 7.70 2.65
N LEU A 86 -0.07 7.84 2.57
CA LEU A 86 0.87 6.72 2.69
C LEU A 86 1.44 6.62 4.11
N ASP A 87 0.94 5.67 4.87
CA ASP A 87 1.17 5.55 6.30
C ASP A 87 2.12 4.39 6.66
N LEU A 88 3.40 4.70 6.87
CA LEU A 88 4.42 3.73 7.27
C LEU A 88 4.40 3.52 8.79
N ARG A 89 3.81 2.40 9.22
CA ARG A 89 3.85 1.91 10.61
C ARG A 89 3.69 0.39 10.66
N VAL A 90 4.53 -0.29 11.44
CA VAL A 90 4.59 -1.77 11.49
C VAL A 90 3.54 -2.32 12.44
N VAL A 91 3.42 -1.70 13.61
CA VAL A 91 2.35 -1.99 14.58
C VAL A 91 1.49 -0.76 14.82
N ALA A 92 0.26 -0.96 15.28
CA ALA A 92 -0.72 0.12 15.45
C ALA A 92 -0.27 1.23 16.42
N SER A 93 0.61 0.91 17.38
CA SER A 93 1.16 1.85 18.37
C SER A 93 2.34 2.67 17.85
N ASP A 94 2.91 2.33 16.71
CA ASP A 94 4.02 3.09 16.13
C ASP A 94 3.54 4.46 15.64
N PRO A 95 4.39 5.50 15.69
CA PRO A 95 4.06 6.79 15.10
C PRO A 95 3.88 6.65 13.59
N SER A 96 2.90 7.38 13.05
CA SER A 96 2.67 7.48 11.62
C SER A 96 3.81 8.28 10.96
N ILE A 97 4.38 7.72 9.90
CA ILE A 97 5.41 8.37 9.08
C ILE A 97 4.96 8.31 7.63
N ASN A 98 5.08 9.41 6.87
CA ASN A 98 4.88 9.35 5.43
C ASN A 98 6.07 8.62 4.77
N ILE A 99 5.80 7.57 4.00
CA ILE A 99 6.87 6.76 3.38
C ILE A 99 7.73 7.56 2.39
N LEU A 100 7.17 8.56 1.71
CA LEU A 100 7.90 9.41 0.75
C LEU A 100 8.85 10.36 1.49
N ASP A 101 8.43 10.92 2.63
CA ASP A 101 9.32 11.70 3.49
C ASP A 101 10.49 10.85 3.99
N LYS A 102 10.22 9.59 4.35
CA LYS A 102 11.26 8.66 4.79
C LYS A 102 12.27 8.35 3.67
N LEU A 103 11.81 8.21 2.44
CA LEU A 103 12.66 8.01 1.25
C LEU A 103 13.54 9.23 0.95
N ALA A 104 12.99 10.44 1.08
CA ALA A 104 13.73 11.69 0.87
C ALA A 104 14.86 11.87 1.91
N GLN A 105 14.64 11.49 3.16
CA GLN A 105 15.68 11.55 4.20
C GLN A 105 16.86 10.60 3.93
N GLN A 106 16.58 9.41 3.38
CA GLN A 106 17.60 8.40 3.11
C GLN A 106 18.55 8.82 1.97
N SER A 107 17.99 9.44 0.93
CA SER A 107 18.76 9.89 -0.24
C SER A 107 19.66 11.11 0.01
N VAL A 108 19.47 11.81 1.14
CA VAL A 108 20.37 12.89 1.59
C VAL A 108 21.59 12.33 2.37
N THR A 109 21.53 11.07 2.80
CA THR A 109 22.55 10.46 3.66
C THR A 109 23.52 9.53 2.89
N GLU A 110 23.25 9.25 1.60
CA GLU A 110 24.13 8.53 0.67
C GLU A 110 24.92 9.51 -0.21
#